data_AF-A0A2E8X861-F1
#
_entry.id   AF-A0A2E8X861-F1
#
_cell.length_a   1.000
_cell.length_b   1.000
_cell.length_c   1.000
_cell.angle_alpha   90.00
_cell.angle_beta   90.00
_cell.angle_gamma   90.00
#
_symmetry.space_group_name_H-M   'P 1'
#
loop_
_entity.id
_entity.type
_entity.pdbx_description
1 polymer ?
#
loop_
_entity_poly.entity_id
_entity_poly.type
_entity_poly.pdbx_seq_one_letter_code
_entity_poly.pdbx_strand_id
1 'polypeptide(L)'
;MTVLVVLHLLDLHQVFLIQVQAIHIRKKFSEVLISMFSTLQIVKTLISAFIILLAIEISNKSTLIAAIIIALPLVSIISLTWIWLETKDIEKISDLSTQIFWFVIPGLPMFLLLPILLNKGIGFYVSMVISCGVTIILFYIMQRILS
;
A
#
# COMPACT_ATOMS: atom_id res chain seq x y z
N MET A 1 -18.50 -10.40 55.97
CA MET A 1 -18.13 -11.48 55.03
C MET A 1 -18.96 -11.47 53.75
N THR A 2 -20.28 -11.26 53.81
CA THR A 2 -21.18 -11.32 52.64
C THR A 2 -20.88 -10.29 51.54
N VAL A 3 -20.53 -9.06 51.90
CA VAL A 3 -20.23 -7.98 50.93
C VAL A 3 -18.95 -8.26 50.12
N LEU A 4 -17.95 -8.87 50.75
CA LEU A 4 -16.66 -9.20 50.14
C LEU A 4 -16.80 -10.33 49.10
N VAL A 5 -17.69 -11.29 49.37
CA VAL A 5 -18.02 -12.36 48.42
C VAL A 5 -18.78 -11.82 47.21
N VAL A 6 -19.70 -10.88 47.41
CA VAL A 6 -20.46 -10.25 46.30
C VAL A 6 -19.54 -9.42 45.39
N LEU A 7 -18.63 -8.63 45.97
CA LEU A 7 -17.63 -7.89 45.19
C LEU A 7 -16.74 -8.82 44.37
N HIS A 8 -16.27 -9.93 44.96
CA HIS A 8 -15.43 -10.89 44.26
C HIS A 8 -16.17 -11.64 43.13
N LEU A 9 -17.46 -11.93 43.32
CA LEU A 9 -18.31 -12.54 42.29
C LEU A 9 -18.60 -11.56 41.13
N LEU A 10 -18.76 -10.27 41.42
CA LEU A 10 -18.90 -9.23 40.40
C LEU A 10 -17.63 -9.09 39.54
N ASP A 11 -16.45 -9.11 40.16
CA ASP A 11 -15.18 -9.07 39.44
C ASP A 11 -14.99 -10.30 38.53
N LEU A 12 -15.30 -11.50 39.05
CA LEU A 12 -15.21 -12.74 38.25
C LEU A 12 -16.15 -12.71 37.04
N HIS A 13 -17.37 -12.18 37.21
CA HIS A 13 -18.32 -12.04 36.12
C HIS A 13 -17.83 -11.05 35.04
N GLN A 14 -17.22 -9.93 35.43
CA GLN A 14 -16.65 -8.97 34.47
C GLN A 14 -15.46 -9.56 33.70
N VAL A 15 -14.56 -10.25 34.39
CA VAL A 15 -13.43 -10.94 33.74
C VAL A 15 -13.93 -12.00 32.76
N PHE A 16 -14.97 -12.75 33.11
CA PHE A 16 -15.60 -13.73 32.22
C PHE A 16 -16.24 -13.07 30.98
N LEU A 17 -16.97 -11.96 31.14
CA LEU A 17 -17.56 -11.22 30.01
C LEU A 17 -16.50 -10.66 29.06
N ILE A 18 -15.40 -10.12 29.60
CA ILE A 18 -14.27 -9.62 28.79
C ILE A 18 -13.65 -10.75 27.96
N GLN A 19 -13.47 -11.94 28.54
CA GLN A 19 -12.92 -13.11 27.84
C GLN A 19 -13.87 -13.59 26.72
N VAL A 20 -15.18 -13.65 26.98
CA VAL A 20 -16.18 -14.08 25.98
C VAL A 20 -16.26 -13.08 24.82
N GLN A 21 -16.24 -11.77 25.09
CA GLN A 21 -16.20 -10.74 24.04
C GLN A 21 -14.89 -10.79 23.24
N ALA A 22 -13.75 -11.00 23.90
CA ALA A 22 -12.45 -11.13 23.23
C ALA A 22 -12.43 -12.33 22.27
N ILE A 23 -13.06 -13.46 22.64
CA ILE A 23 -13.20 -14.64 21.77
C ILE A 23 -14.08 -14.34 20.55
N HIS A 24 -15.19 -13.61 20.73
CA HIS A 24 -16.07 -13.24 19.62
C HIS A 24 -15.40 -12.24 18.66
N ILE A 25 -14.68 -11.25 19.18
CA ILE A 25 -13.89 -10.30 18.40
C ILE A 25 -12.77 -11.01 17.65
N ARG A 26 -12.05 -11.95 18.29
CA ARG A 26 -11.02 -12.76 17.64
C ARG A 26 -11.58 -13.62 16.52
N LYS A 27 -12.76 -14.24 16.70
CA LYS A 27 -13.44 -15.00 15.64
C LYS A 27 -13.85 -14.11 14.47
N LYS A 28 -14.49 -12.97 14.76
CA LYS A 28 -14.91 -12.02 13.71
C LYS A 28 -13.70 -11.44 12.95
N PHE A 29 -12.61 -11.13 13.65
CA PHE A 29 -11.36 -10.70 13.02
C PHE A 29 -10.75 -11.79 12.15
N SER A 30 -10.75 -13.05 12.62
CA SER A 30 -10.29 -14.20 11.83
C SER A 30 -11.16 -14.44 10.59
N GLU A 31 -12.48 -14.33 10.69
CA GLU A 31 -13.40 -14.48 9.56
C GLU A 31 -13.24 -13.35 8.54
N VAL A 32 -13.04 -12.11 9.01
CA VAL A 32 -12.69 -10.96 8.14
C VAL A 32 -11.34 -11.18 7.48
N LEU A 33 -10.32 -11.66 8.20
CA LEU A 33 -9.01 -12.01 7.64
C LEU A 33 -9.11 -13.08 6.55
N ILE A 34 -9.91 -14.13 6.78
CA ILE A 34 -10.14 -15.22 5.82
C ILE A 34 -10.94 -14.71 4.61
N SER A 35 -11.93 -13.84 4.82
CA SER A 35 -12.66 -13.17 3.74
C SER A 35 -11.80 -12.19 2.94
N MET A 36 -10.82 -11.55 3.59
CA MET A 36 -9.83 -10.65 2.97
C MET A 36 -8.62 -11.40 2.40
N PHE A 37 -8.53 -12.72 2.57
CA PHE A 37 -7.53 -13.61 1.97
C PHE A 37 -8.23 -14.74 1.22
N SER A 38 -9.05 -14.38 0.24
CA SER A 38 -9.45 -15.31 -0.81
C SER A 38 -8.19 -15.90 -1.48
N THR A 39 -8.28 -17.13 -1.98
CA THR A 39 -7.20 -17.78 -2.74
C THR A 39 -6.66 -16.90 -3.88
N LEU A 40 -7.50 -16.02 -4.45
CA LEU A 40 -7.12 -15.06 -5.48
C LEU A 40 -6.21 -13.93 -4.97
N GLN A 41 -6.34 -13.48 -3.72
CA GLN A 41 -5.48 -12.42 -3.17
C GLN A 41 -4.06 -12.93 -2.94
N ILE A 42 -3.89 -14.18 -2.52
CA ILE A 42 -2.59 -14.81 -2.35
C ILE A 42 -1.83 -14.81 -3.69
N VAL A 43 -2.51 -15.16 -4.78
CA VAL A 43 -1.93 -15.14 -6.13
C VAL A 43 -1.53 -13.71 -6.55
N LYS A 44 -2.40 -12.71 -6.33
CA LYS A 44 -2.08 -11.29 -6.62
C LYS A 44 -0.87 -10.80 -5.84
N THR A 45 -0.77 -11.16 -4.56
CA THR A 45 0.37 -10.80 -3.70
C THR A 45 1.66 -11.46 -4.18
N LEU A 46 1.62 -12.75 -4.53
CA LEU A 46 2.79 -13.47 -5.07
C LEU A 46 3.28 -12.85 -6.38
N ILE A 47 2.38 -12.52 -7.30
CA ILE A 47 2.73 -11.85 -8.56
C ILE A 47 3.38 -10.49 -8.29
N SER A 48 2.81 -9.69 -7.38
CA SER A 48 3.35 -8.37 -7.03
C SER A 48 4.73 -8.47 -6.38
N ALA A 49 4.92 -9.40 -5.45
CA ALA A 49 6.21 -9.66 -4.81
C ALA A 49 7.24 -10.16 -5.82
N PHE A 50 6.85 -11.04 -6.75
CA PHE A 50 7.71 -11.56 -7.79
C PHE A 50 8.23 -10.45 -8.71
N ILE A 51 7.37 -9.51 -9.12
CA ILE A 51 7.77 -8.36 -9.94
C ILE A 51 8.82 -7.49 -9.22
N ILE A 52 8.62 -7.24 -7.92
CA ILE A 52 9.57 -6.46 -7.10
C ILE A 52 10.91 -7.19 -7.01
N LEU A 53 10.90 -8.50 -6.72
CA LEU A 53 12.11 -9.31 -6.63
C LEU A 53 12.88 -9.37 -7.95
N LEU A 54 12.17 -9.51 -9.08
CA LEU A 54 12.78 -9.45 -10.41
C LEU A 54 13.44 -8.10 -10.67
N ALA A 55 12.78 -6.99 -10.30
CA ALA A 55 13.36 -5.66 -10.47
C ALA A 55 14.65 -5.49 -9.64
N ILE A 56 14.68 -6.00 -8.41
CA ILE A 56 15.87 -5.97 -7.53
C ILE A 56 17.01 -6.82 -8.12
N GLU A 57 16.73 -8.05 -8.53
CA GLU A 57 17.73 -8.97 -9.08
C GLU A 57 18.39 -8.42 -10.36
N ILE A 58 17.58 -7.80 -11.22
CA ILE A 58 18.06 -7.21 -12.47
C ILE A 58 18.87 -5.93 -12.21
N SER A 59 18.52 -5.15 -11.18
CA SER A 59 19.29 -3.96 -10.77
C SER A 59 20.73 -4.29 -10.37
N ASN A 60 21.00 -5.50 -9.89
CA ASN A 60 22.36 -5.92 -9.55
C ASN A 60 23.21 -6.28 -10.78
N LYS A 61 22.57 -6.55 -11.94
CA LYS A 61 23.26 -6.97 -13.17
C LYS A 61 23.39 -5.86 -14.20
N SER A 62 22.36 -5.02 -14.36
CA SER A 62 22.37 -3.89 -15.29
C SER A 62 21.40 -2.79 -14.86
N THR A 63 21.94 -1.62 -14.54
CA THR A 63 21.16 -0.44 -14.14
C THR A 63 20.18 0.03 -15.22
N LEU A 64 20.55 -0.09 -16.51
CA LEU A 64 19.70 0.35 -17.62
C LEU A 64 18.45 -0.53 -17.73
N ILE A 65 18.62 -1.86 -17.69
CA ILE A 65 17.49 -2.80 -17.79
C ILE A 65 16.58 -2.65 -16.56
N ALA A 66 17.17 -2.47 -15.38
CA ALA A 66 16.40 -2.22 -14.15
C ALA A 66 15.60 -0.92 -14.24
N ALA A 67 16.18 0.17 -14.77
CA ALA A 67 15.47 1.43 -14.97
C ALA A 67 14.27 1.28 -15.91
N ILE A 68 14.39 0.53 -17.01
CA ILE A 68 13.27 0.25 -17.92
C ILE A 68 12.15 -0.51 -17.19
N ILE A 69 12.50 -1.55 -16.44
CA ILE A 69 11.52 -2.37 -15.73
C ILE A 69 10.80 -1.58 -14.63
N ILE A 70 11.54 -0.77 -13.88
CA ILE A 70 10.98 0.06 -12.80
C ILE A 70 10.13 1.20 -13.36
N ALA A 71 10.50 1.76 -14.53
CA ALA A 71 9.74 2.81 -15.18
C ALA A 71 8.41 2.31 -15.80
N LEU A 72 8.29 1.01 -16.09
CA LEU A 72 7.04 0.44 -16.58
C LEU A 72 5.97 0.50 -15.47
N PRO A 73 4.75 0.99 -15.77
CA PRO A 73 3.67 1.07 -14.80
C PRO A 73 3.00 -0.31 -14.62
N LEU A 74 3.79 -1.33 -14.26
CA LEU A 74 3.34 -2.73 -14.14
C LEU A 74 2.19 -2.88 -13.15
N VAL A 75 2.26 -2.17 -12.02
CA VAL A 75 1.20 -2.17 -11.00
C VAL A 75 -0.12 -1.66 -11.60
N SER A 76 -0.07 -0.55 -12.35
CA SER A 76 -1.24 0.02 -13.01
C SER A 76 -1.81 -0.93 -14.06
N ILE A 77 -0.96 -1.57 -14.87
CA ILE A 77 -1.38 -2.52 -15.90
C ILE A 77 -2.12 -3.71 -15.26
N ILE A 78 -1.56 -4.29 -14.19
CA ILE A 78 -2.19 -5.41 -13.48
C ILE A 78 -3.51 -4.99 -12.85
N SER A 79 -3.55 -3.82 -12.22
CA SER A 79 -4.75 -3.28 -11.59
C SER A 79 -5.87 -3.03 -12.60
N LEU A 80 -5.56 -2.36 -13.71
CA LEU A 80 -6.54 -2.07 -14.78
C LEU A 80 -7.03 -3.36 -15.44
N THR A 81 -6.14 -4.33 -15.66
CA THR A 81 -6.52 -5.65 -16.19
C THR A 81 -7.50 -6.35 -15.26
N TRP A 82 -7.24 -6.32 -13.95
CA TRP A 82 -8.13 -6.95 -12.99
C TRP A 82 -9.51 -6.26 -12.94
N ILE A 83 -9.53 -4.94 -12.92
CA ILE A 83 -10.78 -4.15 -12.98
C ILE A 83 -11.56 -4.49 -14.25
N TRP A 84 -10.88 -4.60 -15.40
CA TRP A 84 -11.53 -5.01 -16.65
C TRP A 84 -12.12 -6.41 -16.58
N LEU A 85 -11.41 -7.36 -15.96
CA LEU A 85 -11.88 -8.74 -15.83
C LEU A 85 -13.13 -8.83 -14.94
N GLU A 86 -13.23 -8.01 -13.90
CA GLU A 86 -14.36 -8.00 -12.97
C GLU A 86 -15.55 -7.18 -13.46
N THR A 87 -15.31 -6.00 -14.04
CA THR A 87 -16.36 -5.00 -14.28
C THR A 87 -16.74 -4.85 -15.74
N LYS A 88 -15.79 -5.06 -16.67
CA LYS A 88 -15.94 -4.72 -18.10
C LYS A 88 -16.39 -3.26 -18.36
N ASP A 89 -16.15 -2.38 -17.40
CA ASP A 89 -16.57 -0.98 -17.44
C ASP A 89 -15.48 -0.10 -18.08
N ILE A 90 -15.82 0.51 -19.22
CA ILE A 90 -14.91 1.35 -20.00
C ILE A 90 -14.69 2.71 -19.32
N GLU A 91 -15.75 3.32 -18.76
CA GLU A 91 -15.67 4.63 -18.12
C GLU A 91 -14.74 4.56 -16.91
N LYS A 92 -14.92 3.53 -16.07
CA LYS A 92 -14.08 3.30 -14.90
C LYS A 92 -12.60 3.12 -15.25
N ILE A 93 -12.28 2.41 -16.34
CA ILE A 93 -10.91 2.22 -16.80
C ILE A 93 -10.33 3.52 -17.35
N SER A 94 -11.11 4.24 -18.16
CA SER A 94 -10.71 5.51 -18.76
C SER A 94 -10.39 6.55 -17.68
N ASP A 95 -11.27 6.70 -16.70
CA ASP A 95 -11.09 7.64 -15.59
C ASP A 95 -9.85 7.31 -14.77
N LEU A 96 -9.68 6.04 -14.37
CA LEU A 96 -8.53 5.63 -13.60
C LEU A 96 -7.22 5.79 -14.38
N SER A 97 -7.21 5.43 -15.68
CA SER A 97 -6.02 5.62 -16.53
C SER A 97 -5.64 7.09 -16.69
N THR A 98 -6.64 7.98 -16.82
CA THR A 98 -6.44 9.43 -16.91
C THR A 98 -5.89 10.00 -15.61
N GLN A 99 -6.43 9.56 -14.46
CA GLN A 99 -5.89 9.95 -13.17
C GLN A 99 -4.45 9.47 -12.98
N ILE A 100 -4.15 8.21 -13.30
CA ILE A 100 -2.78 7.67 -13.22
C ILE A 100 -1.83 8.52 -14.06
N PHE A 101 -2.21 8.89 -15.28
CA PHE A 101 -1.40 9.76 -16.13
C PHE A 101 -1.06 11.10 -15.45
N TRP A 102 -2.07 11.79 -14.91
CA TRP A 102 -1.86 13.07 -14.22
C TRP A 102 -0.99 12.95 -12.98
N PHE A 103 -1.08 11.84 -12.23
CA PHE A 103 -0.27 11.61 -11.04
C PHE A 103 1.15 11.10 -11.31
N VAL A 104 1.45 10.60 -12.51
CA VAL A 104 2.84 10.28 -12.91
C VAL A 104 3.68 11.55 -13.02
N ILE A 105 3.14 12.62 -13.62
CA ILE A 105 3.83 13.90 -13.84
C ILE A 105 4.45 14.47 -12.55
N PRO A 106 3.71 14.66 -11.45
CA PRO A 106 4.28 15.18 -10.20
C PRO A 106 5.21 14.18 -9.48
N GLY A 107 5.24 12.92 -9.91
CA GLY A 107 6.19 11.90 -9.43
C GLY A 107 7.58 12.02 -10.08
N LEU A 108 7.64 12.45 -11.34
CA LEU A 108 8.88 12.56 -12.11
C LEU A 108 9.99 13.40 -11.46
N PRO A 109 9.69 14.57 -10.84
CA PRO A 109 10.72 15.40 -10.20
C PRO A 109 11.56 14.67 -9.15
N MET A 110 11.01 13.67 -8.45
CA MET A 110 11.74 12.88 -7.45
C MET A 110 12.97 12.19 -8.04
N PHE A 111 12.84 11.63 -9.26
CA PHE A 111 13.90 10.89 -9.93
C PHE A 111 15.05 11.78 -10.39
N LEU A 112 14.84 13.10 -10.51
CA LEU A 112 15.87 14.09 -10.79
C LEU A 112 16.42 14.70 -9.50
N LEU A 113 15.54 15.01 -8.55
CA LEU A 113 15.91 15.69 -7.31
C LEU A 113 16.81 14.81 -6.43
N LEU A 114 16.49 13.52 -6.32
CA LEU A 114 17.29 12.58 -5.54
C LEU A 114 18.76 12.51 -6.00
N PRO A 115 19.09 12.22 -7.28
CA PRO A 115 20.47 12.20 -7.73
C PRO A 115 21.14 13.58 -7.63
N ILE A 116 20.41 14.69 -7.83
CA ILE A 116 20.96 16.04 -7.65
C ILE A 116 21.40 16.26 -6.19
N LEU A 117 20.59 15.88 -5.20
CA LEU A 117 20.93 16.03 -3.78
C LEU A 117 22.09 15.11 -3.38
N LEU A 118 22.10 13.85 -3.87
CA LEU A 118 23.18 12.90 -3.65
C LEU A 118 24.51 13.39 -4.24
N ASN A 119 24.49 13.94 -5.46
CA ASN A 119 25.68 14.50 -6.13
C ASN A 119 26.21 15.77 -5.43
N LYS A 120 25.39 16.43 -4.62
CA LYS A 120 25.79 17.55 -3.74
C LYS A 120 26.36 17.09 -2.39
N GLY A 121 26.49 15.79 -2.16
CA GLY A 121 27.00 15.22 -0.91
C GLY A 121 25.99 15.17 0.23
N ILE A 122 24.70 15.40 -0.03
CA ILE A 122 23.65 15.29 0.98
C ILE A 122 23.38 13.79 1.21
N GLY A 123 23.41 13.36 2.49
CA GLY A 123 23.24 11.96 2.85
C GLY A 123 21.95 11.33 2.29
N PHE A 124 22.01 10.04 1.95
CA PHE A 124 20.93 9.34 1.25
C PHE A 124 19.55 9.48 1.90
N TYR A 125 19.45 9.23 3.20
CA TYR A 125 18.18 9.28 3.92
C TYR A 125 17.55 10.69 3.91
N VAL A 126 18.38 11.73 4.07
CA VAL A 126 17.92 13.13 4.03
C VAL A 126 17.46 13.49 2.62
N SER A 127 18.26 13.14 1.60
CA SER A 127 17.92 13.35 0.20
C SER A 127 16.61 12.64 -0.19
N MET A 128 16.37 11.43 0.34
CA MET A 128 15.15 10.67 0.13
C MET A 128 13.94 11.36 0.76
N VAL A 129 14.04 11.77 2.03
CA VAL A 129 12.94 12.47 2.72
C VAL A 129 12.59 13.78 2.02
N ILE A 130 13.59 14.57 1.61
CA ILE A 130 13.36 15.82 0.87
C ILE A 130 12.65 15.53 -0.46
N SER A 131 13.14 14.56 -1.23
CA SER A 131 12.58 14.22 -2.54
C SER A 131 11.15 13.72 -2.42
N CYS A 132 10.86 12.84 -1.47
CA CYS A 132 9.51 12.38 -1.16
C CYS A 132 8.60 13.53 -0.69
N GLY A 133 9.09 14.42 0.16
CA GLY A 133 8.33 15.59 0.64
C GLY A 133 7.90 16.49 -0.52
N VAL A 134 8.80 16.74 -1.47
CA VAL A 134 8.48 17.51 -2.69
C VAL A 134 7.40 16.81 -3.53
N THR A 135 7.49 15.49 -3.71
CA THR A 135 6.46 14.73 -4.44
C THR A 135 5.09 14.80 -3.77
N ILE A 136 5.02 14.71 -2.45
CA ILE A 136 3.75 14.82 -1.71
C ILE A 136 3.12 16.20 -1.93
N ILE A 137 3.91 17.27 -1.88
CA ILE A 137 3.43 18.63 -2.13
C ILE A 137 2.91 18.76 -3.57
N LEU A 138 3.65 18.23 -4.56
CA LEU A 138 3.24 18.24 -5.96
C LEU A 138 1.98 17.41 -6.21
N PHE A 139 1.83 16.27 -5.55
CA PHE A 139 0.62 15.45 -5.61
C PHE A 139 -0.59 16.21 -5.07
N TYR A 140 -0.42 16.90 -3.94
CA TYR A 140 -1.48 17.72 -3.37
C TYR A 140 -1.87 18.86 -4.32
N ILE A 141 -0.89 19.55 -4.92
CA ILE A 141 -1.16 20.60 -5.92
C ILE A 141 -1.91 20.02 -7.12
N MET A 142 -1.46 18.87 -7.66
CA MET A 142 -2.12 18.22 -8.80
C MET A 142 -3.56 17.82 -8.46
N GLN A 143 -3.80 17.25 -7.28
CA GLN A 143 -5.15 16.91 -6.83
C GLN A 143 -6.05 18.14 -6.78
N ARG A 144 -5.54 19.29 -6.34
CA ARG A 144 -6.30 20.55 -6.30
C ARG A 144 -6.59 21.15 -7.68
N ILE A 145 -5.77 20.82 -8.68
CA ILE A 145 -6.00 21.24 -10.08
C ILE A 145 -7.06 20.36 -10.74
N LEU A 146 -7.07 19.05 -10.41
CA LEU A 146 -7.97 18.07 -11.01
C LEU A 146 -9.34 17.98 -10.31
N SER A 147 -9.46 18.51 -9.07
CA SER A 147 -10.70 18.59 -8.28
C SER A 147 -11.56 19.80 -8.65
#